data_AF-A0A371IX82-F1
#
_entry.id   AF-A0A371IX82-F1
#
_cell.length_a   1.000
_cell.length_b   1.000
_cell.length_c   1.000
_cell.angle_alpha   90.00
_cell.angle_beta   90.00
_cell.angle_gamma   90.00
#
_symmetry.space_group_name_H-M   'P 1'
#
loop_
_entity.id
_entity.type
_entity.pdbx_description
1 polymer ?
#
loop_
_entity_poly.entity_id
_entity_poly.type
_entity_poly.pdbx_seq_one_letter_code
_entity_poly.pdbx_strand_id
1 'polypeptide(L)'
;MTKKNFFERAYTVMEVRTGFATGLPVLSGGLFGAYLEGRLDILLLILMFITGFSLNIVANIANEIRAYLKNEENEDTFTGHMGSEGLVRGDAKLIDAVVVMMILLVVSGVCGLSIVFITKNINILIIGVVSVLAAVGYSLGPKPYIVYPVGELISGVFVGAISCFVSAYIQTNTMSYSIVLYALIAMIM
;
A
#
# COMPACT_ATOMS: atom_id res chain seq x y z
N MET A 1 8.09 -20.43 27.06
CA MET A 1 7.72 -19.65 25.86
C MET A 1 8.88 -18.73 25.53
N THR A 2 9.53 -18.95 24.38
CA THR A 2 10.63 -18.09 23.92
C THR A 2 10.09 -16.69 23.66
N LYS A 3 10.74 -15.67 24.22
CA LYS A 3 10.29 -14.27 24.10
C LYS A 3 10.45 -13.85 22.63
N LYS A 4 9.36 -13.64 21.90
CA LYS A 4 9.39 -13.22 20.49
C LYS A 4 10.26 -11.96 20.34
N ASN A 5 11.17 -11.94 19.36
CA ASN A 5 12.00 -10.77 19.08
C ASN A 5 11.19 -9.66 18.38
N PHE A 6 11.77 -8.47 18.16
CA PHE A 6 11.04 -7.36 17.54
C PHE A 6 10.52 -7.70 16.14
N PHE A 7 11.32 -8.35 15.30
CA PHE A 7 10.93 -8.69 13.92
C PHE A 7 9.79 -9.70 13.87
N GLU A 8 9.80 -10.67 14.78
CA GLU A 8 8.71 -11.65 14.91
C GLU A 8 7.39 -10.98 15.32
N ARG A 9 7.43 -9.98 16.21
CA ARG A 9 6.25 -9.20 16.60
C ARG A 9 5.82 -8.21 15.50
N ALA A 10 6.77 -7.63 14.79
CA ALA A 10 6.49 -6.77 13.65
C ALA A 10 5.75 -7.54 12.54
N TYR A 11 6.18 -8.76 12.25
CA TYR A 11 5.56 -9.58 11.21
C TYR A 11 4.07 -9.86 11.49
N THR A 12 3.67 -9.99 12.76
CA THR A 12 2.27 -10.29 13.12
C THR A 12 1.28 -9.17 12.85
N VAL A 13 1.74 -7.96 12.52
CA VAL A 13 0.88 -6.80 12.24
C VAL A 13 0.98 -6.29 10.80
N MET A 14 1.88 -6.87 9.99
CA MET A 14 2.19 -6.35 8.64
C MET A 14 1.27 -6.90 7.56
N GLU A 15 0.64 -8.06 7.77
CA GLU A 15 -0.20 -8.71 6.78
C GLU A 15 0.49 -8.84 5.39
N VAL A 16 1.79 -9.18 5.38
CA VAL A 16 2.69 -9.13 4.21
C VAL A 16 2.11 -9.75 2.93
N ARG A 17 1.27 -10.79 3.08
CA ARG A 17 0.56 -11.47 1.99
C ARG A 17 -0.23 -10.50 1.10
N THR A 18 -0.94 -9.52 1.65
CA THR A 18 -1.76 -8.59 0.87
C THR A 18 -0.91 -7.51 0.21
N GLY A 19 0.30 -7.26 0.72
CA GLY A 19 1.28 -6.40 0.06
C GLY A 19 1.53 -6.86 -1.38
N PHE A 20 1.57 -8.18 -1.60
CA PHE A 20 1.72 -8.75 -2.95
C PHE A 20 0.49 -8.53 -3.85
N ALA A 21 -0.71 -8.33 -3.28
CA ALA A 21 -1.88 -7.97 -4.06
C ALA A 21 -1.70 -6.61 -4.74
N THR A 22 -1.01 -5.66 -4.10
CA THR A 22 -0.62 -4.38 -4.74
C THR A 22 0.49 -4.58 -5.79
N GLY A 23 1.32 -5.61 -5.61
CA GLY A 23 2.35 -5.97 -6.57
C GLY A 23 1.80 -6.30 -7.96
N LEU A 24 0.63 -6.94 -8.03
CA LEU A 24 0.02 -7.34 -9.31
C LEU A 24 -0.35 -6.13 -10.20
N PRO A 25 -1.15 -5.13 -9.75
CA PRO A 25 -1.42 -3.93 -10.51
C PRO A 25 -0.16 -3.13 -10.87
N VAL A 26 0.81 -3.02 -9.97
CA VAL A 26 2.07 -2.30 -10.23
C VAL A 26 2.88 -2.98 -11.34
N LEU A 27 3.06 -4.30 -11.25
CA LEU A 27 3.81 -5.05 -12.28
C LEU A 27 3.07 -5.02 -13.62
N SER A 28 1.75 -5.24 -13.59
CA SER A 28 0.89 -5.21 -14.77
C SER A 28 0.94 -3.85 -15.48
N GLY A 29 0.73 -2.75 -14.76
CA GLY A 29 0.79 -1.40 -15.30
C GLY A 29 2.19 -1.04 -15.82
N GLY A 30 3.24 -1.37 -15.06
CA GLY A 30 4.62 -1.09 -15.46
C GLY A 30 5.04 -1.83 -16.73
N LEU A 31 4.67 -3.12 -16.85
CA LEU A 31 4.93 -3.89 -18.06
C LEU A 31 4.12 -3.37 -19.26
N PHE A 32 2.87 -2.95 -19.04
CA PHE A 32 2.07 -2.33 -20.09
C PHE A 32 2.67 -0.99 -20.55
N GLY A 33 3.10 -0.14 -19.62
CA GLY A 33 3.80 1.10 -19.96
C GLY A 33 5.10 0.84 -20.72
N ALA A 34 5.89 -0.15 -20.29
CA ALA A 34 7.11 -0.55 -20.99
C ALA A 34 6.84 -1.09 -22.41
N TYR A 35 5.74 -1.81 -22.60
CA TYR A 35 5.30 -2.25 -23.92
C TYR A 35 4.98 -1.07 -24.83
N LEU A 36 4.31 -0.03 -24.33
CA LEU A 36 3.99 1.17 -25.10
C LEU A 36 5.24 2.01 -25.43
N GLU A 37 6.18 2.11 -24.50
CA GLU A 37 7.44 2.86 -24.66
C GLU A 37 8.47 2.11 -25.51
N GLY A 38 8.36 0.77 -25.61
CA GLY A 38 9.34 -0.09 -26.28
C GLY A 38 10.60 -0.39 -25.47
N ARG A 39 10.65 0.03 -24.20
CA ARG A 39 11.73 -0.25 -23.24
C ARG A 39 11.19 -0.33 -21.82
N LEU A 40 11.83 -1.14 -20.99
CA LEU A 40 11.52 -1.24 -19.57
C LEU A 40 12.59 -0.54 -18.74
N ASP A 41 12.20 0.47 -17.97
CA ASP A 41 12.99 1.01 -16.88
C ASP A 41 12.77 0.16 -15.62
N ILE A 42 13.68 -0.79 -15.40
CA ILE A 42 13.64 -1.72 -14.28
C ILE A 42 13.75 -0.98 -12.93
N LEU A 43 14.54 0.09 -12.87
CA LEU A 43 14.73 0.85 -11.63
C LEU A 43 13.41 1.51 -11.21
N LEU A 44 12.72 2.17 -12.14
CA LEU A 44 11.41 2.78 -11.87
C LEU A 44 10.36 1.74 -11.48
N LEU A 45 10.35 0.56 -12.11
CA LEU A 45 9.43 -0.52 -11.75
C LEU A 45 9.67 -1.03 -10.32
N ILE A 46 10.93 -1.27 -9.95
CA ILE A 46 11.29 -1.72 -8.59
C ILE A 46 10.95 -0.66 -7.55
N LEU A 47 11.27 0.60 -7.80
CA LEU A 47 10.93 1.70 -6.90
C LEU A 47 9.42 1.81 -6.71
N MET A 48 8.64 1.66 -7.79
CA MET A 48 7.18 1.71 -7.72
C MET A 48 6.61 0.51 -6.95
N PHE A 49 7.16 -0.68 -7.16
CA PHE A 49 6.78 -1.88 -6.42
C PHE A 49 7.01 -1.70 -4.92
N ILE A 50 8.21 -1.24 -4.52
CA ILE A 50 8.52 -0.99 -3.09
C ILE A 50 7.60 0.09 -2.51
N THR A 51 7.32 1.16 -3.27
CA THR A 51 6.44 2.26 -2.84
C THR A 51 5.02 1.76 -2.56
N GLY A 52 4.41 1.04 -3.50
CA GLY A 52 3.05 0.51 -3.38
C GLY A 52 2.95 -0.60 -2.33
N PHE A 53 3.90 -1.54 -2.33
CA PHE A 53 3.97 -2.63 -1.35
C PHE A 53 4.03 -2.10 0.09
N SER A 54 4.90 -1.10 0.32
CA SER A 54 5.05 -0.48 1.64
C SER A 54 3.78 0.26 2.07
N LEU A 55 3.11 1.00 1.16
CA LEU A 55 1.87 1.70 1.48
C LEU A 55 0.71 0.76 1.77
N ASN A 56 0.63 -0.38 1.09
CA ASN A 56 -0.38 -1.39 1.38
C ASN A 56 -0.22 -1.90 2.82
N ILE A 57 1.01 -2.25 3.21
CA ILE A 57 1.29 -2.68 4.57
C ILE A 57 1.01 -1.56 5.58
N VAL A 58 1.31 -0.30 5.26
CA VAL A 58 0.96 0.85 6.12
C VAL A 58 -0.54 0.93 6.35
N ALA A 59 -1.37 0.78 5.30
CA ALA A 59 -2.82 0.80 5.42
C ALA A 59 -3.32 -0.34 6.32
N ASN A 60 -2.74 -1.54 6.20
CA ASN A 60 -3.09 -2.68 7.03
C ASN A 60 -2.72 -2.47 8.50
N ILE A 61 -1.50 -2.00 8.78
CA ILE A 61 -1.09 -1.69 10.15
C ILE A 61 -2.00 -0.59 10.74
N ALA A 62 -2.36 0.43 9.95
CA ALA A 62 -3.29 1.47 10.37
C ALA A 62 -4.68 0.91 10.71
N ASN A 63 -5.18 -0.05 9.92
CA ASN A 63 -6.42 -0.78 10.20
C ASN A 63 -6.33 -1.54 11.53
N GLU A 64 -5.26 -2.30 11.71
CA GLU A 64 -5.08 -3.11 12.91
C GLU A 64 -4.93 -2.25 14.17
N ILE A 65 -4.20 -1.13 14.10
CA ILE A 65 -4.11 -0.15 15.18
C ILE A 65 -5.51 0.40 15.52
N ARG A 66 -6.31 0.73 14.51
CA ARG A 66 -7.67 1.24 14.72
C ARG A 66 -8.55 0.19 15.42
N ALA A 67 -8.55 -1.03 14.90
CA ALA A 67 -9.33 -2.13 15.46
C ALA A 67 -8.96 -2.39 16.92
N TYR A 68 -7.67 -2.39 17.24
CA TYR A 68 -7.16 -2.49 18.61
C TYR A 68 -7.62 -1.34 19.50
N LEU A 69 -7.51 -0.08 19.05
CA LEU A 69 -7.91 1.09 19.85
C LEU A 69 -9.42 1.23 20.03
N LYS A 70 -10.22 0.68 19.11
CA LYS A 70 -11.69 0.74 19.14
C LYS A 70 -12.35 -0.52 19.70
N ASN A 71 -11.56 -1.56 20.01
CA ASN A 71 -12.06 -2.89 20.41
C ASN A 71 -13.07 -3.46 19.40
N GLU A 72 -12.74 -3.34 18.11
CA GLU A 72 -13.62 -3.81 17.01
C GLU A 72 -13.42 -5.29 16.69
N GLU A 73 -12.37 -5.92 17.21
CA GLU A 73 -12.05 -7.34 17.01
C GLU A 73 -11.96 -8.09 18.33
N ASN A 74 -12.52 -9.29 18.37
CA ASN A 74 -12.50 -10.24 19.49
C ASN A 74 -12.19 -11.66 18.97
N GLU A 75 -12.08 -12.64 19.87
CA GLU A 75 -11.80 -14.05 19.52
C GLU A 75 -12.75 -14.63 18.46
N ASP A 76 -14.02 -14.19 18.45
CA ASP A 76 -15.04 -14.63 17.49
C ASP A 76 -14.92 -14.00 16.09
N THR A 77 -14.17 -12.91 15.94
CA THR A 77 -14.03 -12.17 14.67
C THR A 77 -12.67 -12.35 14.02
N PHE A 78 -11.77 -13.11 14.64
CA PHE A 78 -10.44 -13.36 14.09
C PHE A 78 -10.53 -14.11 12.76
N THR A 79 -9.91 -13.53 11.73
CA THR A 79 -9.77 -14.17 10.42
C THR A 79 -8.83 -15.38 10.46
N GLY A 80 -8.04 -15.52 11.53
CA GLY A 80 -7.09 -16.62 11.70
C GLY A 80 -5.88 -16.53 10.77
N HIS A 81 -5.80 -15.50 9.93
CA HIS A 81 -4.74 -15.43 8.94
C HIS A 81 -3.37 -15.16 9.58
N MET A 82 -2.33 -15.74 8.99
CA MET A 82 -0.96 -15.60 9.47
C MET A 82 -0.44 -14.19 9.17
N GLY A 83 0.14 -13.52 10.17
CA GLY A 83 0.73 -12.19 10.02
C GLY A 83 -0.23 -11.01 10.19
N SER A 84 -1.45 -11.23 10.70
CA SER A 84 -2.43 -10.19 11.03
C SER A 84 -2.99 -10.38 12.44
N GLU A 85 -3.64 -9.34 12.97
CA GLU A 85 -4.34 -9.32 14.28
C GLU A 85 -3.36 -9.52 15.46
N GLY A 86 -2.07 -9.28 15.25
CA GLY A 86 -1.03 -9.42 16.27
C GLY A 86 -1.23 -8.51 17.48
N LEU A 87 -1.82 -7.32 17.31
CA LEU A 87 -2.15 -6.42 18.42
C LEU A 87 -3.25 -6.98 19.32
N VAL A 88 -4.37 -7.41 18.73
CA VAL A 88 -5.55 -7.88 19.46
C VAL A 88 -5.27 -9.25 20.11
N ARG A 89 -4.48 -10.10 19.46
CA ARG A 89 -4.01 -11.39 20.03
C ARG A 89 -2.93 -11.23 21.10
N GLY A 90 -2.39 -10.03 21.30
CA GLY A 90 -1.29 -9.77 22.25
C GLY A 90 0.08 -10.29 21.80
N ASP A 91 0.23 -10.66 20.53
CA ASP A 91 1.49 -11.09 19.93
C ASP A 91 2.47 -9.92 19.71
N ALA A 92 1.93 -8.71 19.48
CA ALA A 92 2.69 -7.48 19.30
C ALA A 92 2.18 -6.37 20.21
N LYS A 93 3.04 -5.39 20.52
CA LYS A 93 2.64 -4.18 21.25
C LYS A 93 2.25 -3.08 20.27
N LEU A 94 1.39 -2.16 20.70
CA LEU A 94 1.03 -0.97 19.91
C LEU A 94 2.27 -0.19 19.42
N ILE A 95 3.31 -0.08 20.25
CA ILE A 95 4.56 0.57 19.86
C ILE A 95 5.30 -0.16 18.73
N ASP A 96 5.24 -1.50 18.68
CA ASP A 96 5.86 -2.27 17.61
C ASP A 96 5.17 -1.94 16.28
N ALA A 97 3.83 -1.91 16.27
CA ALA A 97 3.03 -1.55 15.08
C ALA A 97 3.32 -0.11 14.60
N VAL A 98 3.34 0.87 15.51
CA VAL A 98 3.64 2.26 15.17
C VAL A 98 5.04 2.41 14.58
N VAL A 99 6.05 1.76 15.18
CA VAL A 99 7.44 1.82 14.68
C VAL A 99 7.53 1.24 13.27
N VAL A 100 6.94 0.06 13.02
CA VAL A 100 6.98 -0.59 11.71
C VAL A 100 6.25 0.23 10.66
N MET A 101 5.07 0.77 11.00
CA MET A 101 4.31 1.66 10.12
C MET A 101 5.14 2.90 9.71
N MET A 102 5.83 3.53 10.66
CA MET A 102 6.68 4.69 10.39
C MET A 102 7.89 4.34 9.53
N ILE A 103 8.53 3.19 9.76
CA ILE A 103 9.64 2.72 8.92
C ILE A 103 9.17 2.52 7.47
N LEU A 104 8.02 1.88 7.27
CA LEU A 104 7.47 1.63 5.94
C LEU A 104 7.01 2.91 5.24
N LEU A 105 6.47 3.88 5.98
CA LEU A 105 6.18 5.21 5.45
C LEU A 105 7.45 5.91 4.96
N VAL A 106 8.54 5.83 5.71
CA VAL A 106 9.83 6.39 5.28
C VAL A 106 10.38 5.66 4.06
N VAL A 107 10.33 4.33 4.03
CA VAL A 107 10.76 3.53 2.86
C VAL A 107 9.95 3.91 1.62
N SER A 108 8.62 3.96 1.75
CA SER A 108 7.73 4.38 0.65
C SER A 108 8.03 5.80 0.19
N GLY A 109 8.18 6.73 1.14
CA GLY A 109 8.49 8.13 0.84
C GLY A 109 9.82 8.30 0.12
N VAL A 110 10.89 7.60 0.55
CA VAL A 110 12.20 7.64 -0.10
C VAL A 110 12.12 7.08 -1.53
N CYS A 111 11.45 5.94 -1.73
CA CYS A 111 11.28 5.35 -3.06
C CYS A 111 10.44 6.25 -3.97
N GLY A 112 9.31 6.77 -3.48
CA GLY A 112 8.44 7.69 -4.22
C GLY A 112 9.14 9.00 -4.60
N LEU A 113 9.90 9.60 -3.67
CA LEU A 113 10.71 10.79 -3.95
C LEU A 113 11.83 10.51 -4.95
N SER A 114 12.41 9.31 -4.93
CA SER A 114 13.40 8.89 -5.94
C SER A 114 12.78 8.83 -7.33
N ILE A 115 11.55 8.30 -7.46
CA ILE A 115 10.81 8.32 -8.74
C ILE A 115 10.58 9.75 -9.22
N VAL A 116 10.13 10.65 -8.34
CA VAL A 116 9.93 12.08 -8.67
C VAL A 116 11.25 12.72 -9.14
N PHE A 117 12.35 12.40 -8.45
CA PHE A 117 13.66 12.93 -8.81
C PHE A 117 14.16 12.43 -10.17
N ILE A 118 13.93 11.16 -10.51
CA ILE A 118 14.34 10.56 -11.79
C ILE A 118 13.48 11.08 -12.94
N THR A 119 12.16 11.08 -12.78
CA THR A 119 11.19 11.46 -13.83
C THR A 119 11.03 12.98 -13.99
N LYS A 120 11.47 13.77 -12.99
CA LYS A 120 11.26 15.22 -12.88
C LYS A 120 9.79 15.62 -12.94
N ASN A 121 8.90 14.73 -12.50
CA ASN A 121 7.47 14.89 -12.65
C ASN A 121 6.78 15.13 -11.29
N ILE A 122 6.37 16.38 -11.06
CA ILE A 122 5.74 16.79 -9.80
C ILE A 122 4.36 16.15 -9.58
N ASN A 123 3.68 15.71 -10.63
CA ASN A 123 2.36 15.09 -10.51
C ASN A 123 2.44 13.78 -9.71
N ILE A 124 3.56 13.05 -9.82
CA ILE A 124 3.81 11.84 -9.04
C ILE A 124 3.88 12.14 -7.55
N LEU A 125 4.46 13.29 -7.17
CA LEU A 125 4.51 13.71 -5.77
C LEU A 125 3.10 13.97 -5.23
N ILE A 126 2.25 14.66 -6.01
CA ILE A 126 0.87 14.95 -5.62
C ILE A 126 0.11 13.64 -5.42
N ILE A 127 0.19 12.71 -6.38
CA ILE A 127 -0.45 11.39 -6.26
C ILE A 127 0.09 10.63 -5.05
N GLY A 128 1.40 10.64 -4.83
CA GLY A 128 2.04 9.98 -3.68
C GLY A 128 1.55 10.52 -2.34
N VAL A 129 1.47 11.84 -2.19
CA VAL A 129 0.94 12.48 -0.97
C VAL A 129 -0.52 12.11 -0.75
N VAL A 130 -1.35 12.14 -1.81
CA VAL A 130 -2.76 11.73 -1.72
C VAL A 130 -2.87 10.25 -1.33
N SER A 131 -2.04 9.37 -1.88
CA SER A 131 -2.02 7.94 -1.54
C SER A 131 -1.58 7.69 -0.08
N VAL A 132 -0.61 8.44 0.45
CA VAL A 132 -0.23 8.35 1.87
C VAL A 132 -1.37 8.81 2.78
N LEU A 133 -1.99 9.94 2.44
CA LEU A 133 -3.16 10.44 3.17
C LEU A 133 -4.32 9.44 3.10
N ALA A 134 -4.49 8.75 1.97
CA ALA A 134 -5.51 7.74 1.82
C ALA A 134 -5.19 6.47 2.64
N ALA A 135 -3.93 6.01 2.65
CA ALA A 135 -3.52 4.83 3.40
C ALA A 135 -3.70 5.02 4.92
N VAL A 136 -3.31 6.19 5.45
CA VAL A 136 -3.40 6.50 6.89
C VAL A 136 -4.81 6.97 7.26
N GLY A 137 -5.40 7.84 6.43
CA GLY A 137 -6.73 8.42 6.66
C GLY A 137 -7.88 7.43 6.55
N TYR A 138 -7.66 6.29 5.88
CA TYR A 138 -8.64 5.19 5.79
C TYR A 138 -9.12 4.73 7.15
N SER A 139 -8.19 4.60 8.10
CA SER A 139 -8.44 4.03 9.42
C SER A 139 -8.16 5.02 10.56
N LEU A 140 -7.06 5.76 10.50
CA LEU A 140 -6.60 6.62 11.59
C LEU A 140 -7.00 8.10 11.41
N GLY A 141 -7.74 8.43 10.35
CA GLY A 141 -8.22 9.79 10.10
C GLY A 141 -9.32 10.24 11.09
N PRO A 142 -9.59 11.55 11.17
CA PRO A 142 -10.65 12.10 12.03
C PRO A 142 -12.06 11.64 11.62
N LYS A 143 -12.24 11.30 10.33
CA LYS A 143 -13.44 10.69 9.76
C LYS A 143 -13.00 9.47 8.94
N PRO A 144 -12.69 8.34 9.59
CA PRO A 144 -12.12 7.19 8.92
C PRO A 144 -13.19 6.54 8.06
N TYR A 145 -12.93 6.43 6.77
CA TYR A 145 -13.95 5.96 5.81
C TYR A 145 -14.07 4.44 5.75
N ILE A 146 -13.23 3.69 6.48
CA ILE A 146 -13.45 2.27 6.78
C ILE A 146 -14.82 2.01 7.47
N VAL A 147 -15.41 3.02 8.12
CA VAL A 147 -16.72 2.92 8.78
C VAL A 147 -17.88 2.95 7.77
N TYR A 148 -17.62 3.39 6.54
CA TYR A 148 -18.60 3.45 5.46
C TYR A 148 -18.47 2.22 4.55
N PRO A 149 -19.55 1.76 3.88
CA PRO A 149 -19.53 0.62 2.95
C PRO A 149 -18.89 0.98 1.59
N VAL A 150 -17.74 1.64 1.62
CA VAL A 150 -16.99 2.13 0.45
C VAL A 150 -15.54 1.62 0.46
N GLY A 151 -15.15 0.81 1.45
CA GLY A 151 -13.77 0.35 1.63
C GLY A 151 -13.24 -0.41 0.41
N GLU A 152 -14.02 -1.33 -0.15
CA GLU A 152 -13.65 -2.08 -1.36
C GLU A 152 -13.43 -1.15 -2.56
N LEU A 153 -14.33 -0.19 -2.77
CA LEU A 153 -14.21 0.78 -3.85
C LEU A 153 -12.94 1.61 -3.72
N ILE A 154 -12.65 2.11 -2.51
CA ILE A 154 -11.46 2.92 -2.24
C ILE A 154 -10.19 2.08 -2.39
N SER A 155 -10.19 0.84 -1.89
CA SER A 155 -9.09 -0.10 -2.09
C SER A 155 -8.84 -0.34 -3.59
N GLY A 156 -9.88 -0.65 -4.37
CA GLY A 156 -9.77 -0.82 -5.83
C GLY A 156 -9.21 0.42 -6.54
N VAL A 157 -9.59 1.62 -6.11
CA VAL A 157 -9.05 2.87 -6.67
C VAL A 157 -7.56 3.03 -6.36
N PHE A 158 -7.13 2.88 -5.11
CA PHE A 158 -5.74 3.15 -4.72
C PHE A 158 -4.79 1.99 -5.02
N VAL A 159 -5.18 0.78 -4.62
CA VAL A 159 -4.39 -0.44 -4.79
C VAL A 159 -4.44 -0.91 -6.25
N GLY A 160 -5.58 -0.83 -6.91
CA GLY A 160 -5.76 -1.24 -8.31
C GLY A 160 -5.42 -0.14 -9.31
N ALA A 161 -6.33 0.82 -9.50
CA ALA A 161 -6.23 1.82 -10.57
C ALA A 161 -5.03 2.74 -10.45
N ILE A 162 -4.85 3.43 -9.31
CA ILE A 162 -3.81 4.44 -9.14
C ILE A 162 -2.42 3.80 -9.23
N SER A 163 -2.20 2.67 -8.56
CA SER A 163 -0.90 2.01 -8.59
C SER A 163 -0.54 1.50 -10.00
N CYS A 164 -1.51 0.94 -10.73
CA CYS A 164 -1.36 0.51 -12.12
C CYS A 164 -1.07 1.70 -13.04
N PHE A 165 -1.89 2.76 -12.93
CA PHE A 165 -1.74 3.99 -13.71
C PHE A 165 -0.37 4.61 -13.52
N VAL A 166 0.05 4.83 -12.27
CA VAL A 166 1.35 5.45 -11.98
C VAL A 166 2.49 4.58 -12.48
N SER A 167 2.42 3.26 -12.29
CA SER A 167 3.46 2.34 -12.77
C SER A 167 3.61 2.38 -14.30
N ALA A 168 2.51 2.48 -15.06
CA ALA A 168 2.56 2.68 -16.51
C ALA A 168 3.04 4.09 -16.89
N TYR A 169 2.61 5.11 -16.15
CA TYR A 169 2.92 6.51 -16.41
C TYR A 169 4.40 6.82 -16.23
N ILE A 170 5.06 6.25 -15.22
CA ILE A 170 6.49 6.49 -15.00
C ILE A 170 7.39 5.86 -16.07
N GLN A 171 6.92 4.82 -16.76
CA GLN A 171 7.67 4.19 -17.86
C GLN A 171 7.64 5.03 -19.14
N THR A 172 6.48 5.62 -19.43
CA THR A 172 6.20 6.34 -20.69
C THR A 172 6.37 7.87 -20.56
N ASN A 173 6.34 8.39 -19.33
CA ASN A 173 6.26 9.81 -18.99
C ASN A 173 5.17 10.59 -19.75
N THR A 174 4.16 9.89 -20.27
CA THR A 174 3.07 10.46 -21.07
C THR A 174 1.74 9.88 -20.64
N MET A 175 0.70 10.71 -20.65
CA MET A 175 -0.66 10.26 -20.33
C MET A 175 -1.36 9.85 -21.62
N SER A 176 -1.78 8.58 -21.70
CA SER A 176 -2.53 8.04 -22.82
C SER A 176 -3.87 7.47 -22.36
N TYR A 177 -4.89 7.57 -23.22
CA TYR A 177 -6.19 6.95 -22.99
C TYR A 177 -6.08 5.45 -22.72
N SER A 178 -5.15 4.76 -23.39
CA SER A 178 -4.92 3.33 -23.19
C SER A 178 -4.46 3.00 -21.77
N ILE A 179 -3.60 3.85 -21.18
CA ILE A 179 -3.12 3.67 -19.80
C ILE A 179 -4.25 3.88 -18.80
N VAL A 180 -5.08 4.89 -19.00
CA VAL A 180 -6.24 5.17 -18.13
C VAL A 180 -7.25 4.01 -18.18
N LEU A 181 -7.59 3.52 -19.37
CA LEU A 181 -8.49 2.39 -19.53
C LEU A 181 -7.93 1.12 -18.89
N TYR A 182 -6.63 0.85 -19.07
CA TYR A 182 -5.97 -0.30 -18.46
C TYR A 182 -5.99 -0.24 -16.93
N ALA A 183 -5.76 0.94 -16.35
CA ALA A 183 -5.86 1.17 -14.92
C ALA A 183 -7.27 0.95 -14.37
N LEU A 184 -8.32 1.32 -15.11
CA LEU A 184 -9.71 1.06 -14.71
C LEU A 184 -10.05 -0.42 -14.69
N ILE A 185 -9.45 -1.24 -15.56
CA ILE A 185 -9.61 -2.70 -15.50
C ILE A 185 -8.96 -3.24 -14.22
N ALA A 186 -7.76 -2.76 -13.89
CA ALA A 186 -7.04 -3.15 -12.67
C ALA A 186 -7.76 -2.76 -11.37
N MET A 187 -8.71 -1.83 -11.41
CA MET A 187 -9.55 -1.47 -10.25
C MET A 187 -10.53 -2.57 -9.85
N ILE A 188 -10.94 -3.42 -10.80
CA ILE A 188 -11.99 -4.43 -10.63
C ILE A 188 -11.40 -5.81 -10.26
N MET A 189 -10.07 -5.95 -10.35
CA MET A 189 -9.31 -7.17 -10.05
C MET A 189 -8.97 -7.27 -8.57
#